data_AF-A0A928RB67-F1
#
_entry.id   AF-A0A928RB67-F1
#
_cell.length_a   1.000
_cell.length_b   1.000
_cell.length_c   1.000
_cell.angle_alpha   90.00
_cell.angle_beta   90.00
_cell.angle_gamma   90.00
#
_symmetry.space_group_name_H-M   'P 1'
#
loop_
_entity.id
_entity.type
_entity.pdbx_description
1 polymer ?
#
loop_
_entity_poly.entity_id
_entity_poly.type
_entity_poly.pdbx_seq_one_letter_code
_entity_poly.pdbx_strand_id
1 'polypeptide(L)' 'MKEYIERRALELATYIMEKRATVRDTAKKFCVSKSTVHTVLSICVG' A
#
# COMPACT_ATOMS: atom_id res chain seq x y z
N MET A 1 -0.92 9.99 15.19
CA MET A 1 0.29 9.33 14.67
C MET A 1 0.00 8.10 13.79
N LYS A 2 -1.08 7.31 13.97
CA LYS A 2 -1.37 6.13 13.11
C LYS A 2 -2.23 6.42 11.87
N GLU A 3 -3.02 7.49 11.87
CA GLU A 3 -3.96 7.81 10.77
C GLU A 3 -3.28 7.97 9.40
N TYR A 4 -2.04 8.50 9.35
CA TYR A 4 -1.33 8.65 8.08
C TYR A 4 -0.97 7.30 7.43
N ILE A 5 -0.75 6.27 8.26
CA ILE A 5 -0.42 4.92 7.80
C ILE A 5 -1.70 4.24 7.29
N GLU A 6 -2.78 4.36 8.05
CA GLU A 6 -4.09 3.81 7.67
C GLU A 6 -4.61 4.42 6.37
N ARG A 7 -4.54 5.75 6.22
CA ARG A 7 -4.93 6.42 4.97
C ARG A 7 -4.11 5.95 3.78
N ARG A 8 -2.80 5.78 3.94
CA ARG A 8 -1.92 5.23 2.90
C ARG A 8 -2.23 3.77 2.58
N ALA A 9 -2.56 2.96 3.58
CA ALA A 9 -2.95 1.57 3.38
C ALA A 9 -4.23 1.48 2.55
N LEU A 10 -5.22 2.33 2.86
CA LEU A 10 -6.47 2.42 2.13
C LEU A 10 -6.25 2.86 0.67
N GLU A 11 -5.47 3.92 0.44
CA GLU A 11 -5.12 4.37 -0.93
C GLU A 11 -4.41 3.28 -1.73
N LEU A 12 -3.45 2.57 -1.12
CA LEU A 12 -2.73 1.47 -1.77
C LEU A 12 -3.66 0.31 -2.10
N ALA A 13 -4.52 -0.08 -1.17
CA ALA A 13 -5.49 -1.16 -1.36
C ALA A 13 -6.49 -0.82 -2.47
N THR A 14 -7.06 0.39 -2.44
CA THR A 14 -7.98 0.88 -3.48
C THR A 14 -7.29 0.91 -4.84
N TYR A 15 -6.06 1.42 -4.92
CA TYR A 15 -5.29 1.44 -6.16
C TYR A 15 -5.04 0.04 -6.72
N ILE A 16 -4.65 -0.91 -5.87
CA ILE A 16 -4.42 -2.31 -6.27
C ILE A 16 -5.72 -2.95 -6.76
N MET A 17 -6.85 -2.71 -6.10
CA MET A 17 -8.14 -3.26 -6.52
C MET A 17 -8.64 -2.65 -7.84
N GLU A 18 -8.63 -1.32 -7.97
CA GLU A 18 -9.11 -0.62 -9.16
C GLU A 18 -8.26 -0.90 -10.39
N LYS A 19 -6.93 -0.86 -10.25
CA LYS A 19 -6.00 -1.05 -11.37
C LYS A 19 -5.59 -2.50 -11.57
N ARG A 20 -5.98 -3.43 -10.69
CA ARG A 20 -5.42 -4.79 -10.60
C ARG A 20 -3.88 -4.77 -10.63
N ALA A 21 -3.30 -3.75 -10.00
CA ALA A 21 -1.86 -3.50 -10.04
C ALA A 21 -1.12 -4.47 -9.13
N THR A 22 0.05 -4.96 -9.57
CA THR A 22 0.86 -5.83 -8.72
C THR A 22 1.58 -5.02 -7.64
N VAL A 23 1.97 -5.66 -6.53
CA VAL A 23 2.74 -5.02 -5.44
C VAL A 23 4.00 -4.31 -5.97
N ARG A 24 4.61 -4.83 -7.05
CA ARG A 24 5.80 -4.24 -7.67
C ARG A 24 5.47 -2.97 -8.46
N ASP A 25 4.35 -2.94 -9.15
CA ASP A 25 3.90 -1.76 -9.91
C ASP A 25 3.46 -0.65 -8.97
N THR A 26 2.76 -1.02 -7.89
CA THR A 26 2.38 -0.09 -6.82
C THR A 26 3.62 0.47 -6.11
N ALA A 27 4.63 -0.35 -5.80
CA ALA A 27 5.89 0.12 -5.23
C ALA A 27 6.59 1.15 -6.14
N LYS A 28 6.63 0.90 -7.46
CA LYS A 28 7.15 1.85 -8.45
C LYS A 28 6.32 3.13 -8.53
N LYS A 29 4.98 3.02 -8.54
CA LYS A 29 4.07 4.15 -8.69
C LYS A 29 4.11 5.10 -7.50
N PHE A 30 4.18 4.55 -6.30
CA PHE A 30 4.22 5.30 -5.05
C PHE A 30 5.65 5.63 -4.60
N CYS A 31 6.67 5.34 -5.42
CA CYS A 31 8.09 5.50 -5.12
C CYS A 31 8.47 4.99 -3.72
N VAL A 32 7.95 3.83 -3.35
CA VAL A 32 8.22 3.18 -2.06
C VAL A 32 8.85 1.82 -2.27
N SER A 33 9.59 1.37 -1.25
CA SER A 33 10.16 0.03 -1.27
C SER A 33 9.07 -1.04 -1.19
N LYS A 34 9.32 -2.20 -1.80
CA LYS A 34 8.44 -3.38 -1.69
C LYS A 34 8.14 -3.70 -0.22
N SER A 35 9.15 -3.64 0.65
CA SER A 35 9.02 -3.85 2.09
C SER A 35 8.07 -2.85 2.73
N THR A 36 8.12 -1.56 2.36
CA THR A 36 7.16 -0.56 2.85
C THR A 36 5.73 -0.90 2.45
N VAL A 37 5.50 -1.34 1.21
CA VAL A 37 4.16 -1.76 0.76
C VAL A 37 3.68 -2.99 1.55
N HIS A 38 4.57 -3.95 1.83
CA HIS A 38 4.23 -5.11 2.66
C HIS A 38 3.94 -4.73 4.10
N THR A 39 4.74 -3.89 4.75
CA THR A 39 4.47 -3.44 6.12
C THR A 39 3.13 -2.70 6.20
N VAL A 40 2.84 -1.84 5.22
CA VAL A 40 1.60 -1.07 5.18
C VAL A 40 0.37 -1.97 4.97
N LEU A 41 0.47 -2.96 4.07
CA LEU A 41 -0.60 -3.95 3.89
C LEU A 41 -0.75 -4.87 5.10
N SER A 42 0.37 -5.31 5.70
CA SER A 42 0.39 -6.20 6.86
C SER A 42 -0.21 -5.55 8.11
N ILE A 43 -0.06 -4.25 8.27
CA ILE A 43 -0.69 -3.48 9.37
C ILE A 43 -2.21 -3.49 9.26
N CYS A 44 -2.77 -3.62 8.05
CA CYS A 44 -4.22 -3.57 7.82
C CYS A 44 -4.91 -4.93 8.06
N VAL A 45 -4.16 -6.02 8.23
CA VAL A 45 -4.68 -7.39 8.43
C VAL A 45 -4.60 -7.84 9.91
N GLY A 46 -4.18 -6.94 10.81
CA GLY A 46 -4.08 -7.20 12.25
C GLY A 46 -5.31 -6.78 13.03
#